data_AF-A0A3D1ETY6-F1
#
_entry.id   AF-A0A3D1ETY6-F1
#
_cell.length_a   1.000
_cell.length_b   1.000
_cell.length_c   1.000
_cell.angle_alpha   90.00
_cell.angle_beta   90.00
_cell.angle_gamma   90.00
#
_symmetry.space_group_name_H-M   'P 1'
#
loop_
_entity.id
_entity.type
_entity.pdbx_description
1 polymer ?
#
loop_
_entity_poly.entity_id
_entity_poly.type
_entity_poly.pdbx_seq_one_letter_code
_entity_poly.pdbx_strand_id
1 'polypeptide(L)'
;MLDAQDQSTGFQEKFVHDDALRFQAATSMAKRAGTLLGQKLGQSEHEAMSLGDLLLRADLTEPGDADPHQAMKEIVESSGVDLTDPEIAEIIALARSQATPPPAHTDTNHQP
;
A
#
# COMPACT_ATOMS: atom_id res chain seq x y z
N MET A 1 -47.21 -9.85 -6.02
CA MET A 1 -45.95 -9.70 -6.79
C MET A 1 -45.32 -8.45 -6.21
N LEU A 2 -44.33 -8.61 -5.34
CA LEU A 2 -43.68 -7.48 -4.67
C LEU A 2 -42.18 -7.62 -4.92
N ASP A 3 -41.63 -6.57 -5.50
CA ASP A 3 -40.36 -6.49 -6.21
C ASP A 3 -39.15 -6.74 -5.31
N ALA A 4 -38.44 -7.84 -5.58
CA ALA A 4 -37.15 -8.18 -4.97
C ALA A 4 -35.96 -7.61 -5.76
N GLN A 5 -36.15 -6.50 -6.50
CA GLN A 5 -35.18 -5.99 -7.48
C GLN A 5 -34.35 -4.79 -6.98
N ASP A 6 -34.59 -4.28 -5.77
CA ASP A 6 -34.00 -3.00 -5.31
C ASP A 6 -32.83 -3.14 -4.32
N GLN A 7 -32.47 -4.35 -3.88
CA GLN A 7 -31.39 -4.55 -2.90
C GLN A 7 -30.07 -5.12 -3.46
N SER A 8 -29.98 -5.33 -4.77
CA SER A 8 -28.82 -6.01 -5.40
C SER A 8 -27.71 -5.08 -5.91
N THR A 9 -27.91 -3.76 -5.96
CA THR A 9 -26.93 -2.80 -6.51
C THR A 9 -25.98 -2.23 -5.46
N GLY A 10 -26.46 -1.97 -4.24
CA GLY A 10 -25.64 -1.32 -3.19
C GLY A 10 -24.51 -2.19 -2.61
N PHE A 11 -24.59 -3.51 -2.70
CA PHE A 11 -23.54 -4.43 -2.25
C PHE A 11 -22.46 -4.69 -3.32
N GLN A 12 -22.71 -4.44 -4.61
CA GLN A 12 -21.65 -4.57 -5.62
C GLN A 12 -20.82 -3.29 -5.73
N GLU A 13 -21.45 -2.12 -5.65
CA GLU A 13 -20.73 -0.85 -5.77
C GLU A 13 -19.79 -0.58 -4.58
N LYS A 14 -20.22 -0.90 -3.35
CA LYS A 14 -19.41 -0.70 -2.15
C LYS A 14 -18.12 -1.54 -2.15
N PHE A 15 -18.19 -2.79 -2.58
CA PHE A 15 -17.03 -3.69 -2.59
C PHE A 15 -16.04 -3.34 -3.71
N VAL A 16 -16.55 -2.97 -4.89
CA VAL A 16 -15.68 -2.51 -6.00
C VAL A 16 -14.98 -1.20 -5.65
N HIS A 17 -15.66 -0.29 -4.93
CA HIS A 17 -15.05 0.95 -4.45
C HIS A 17 -13.99 0.68 -3.39
N ASP A 18 -14.27 -0.18 -2.41
CA ASP A 18 -13.33 -0.52 -1.34
C ASP A 18 -12.05 -1.20 -1.85
N ASP A 19 -12.16 -2.11 -2.83
CA ASP A 19 -11.00 -2.75 -3.47
C ASP A 19 -10.14 -1.74 -4.25
N ALA A 20 -10.77 -0.84 -5.00
CA ALA A 20 -10.06 0.20 -5.74
C ALA A 20 -9.33 1.18 -4.79
N LEU A 21 -9.98 1.57 -3.68
CA LEU A 21 -9.36 2.43 -2.66
C LEU A 21 -8.19 1.74 -1.96
N ARG A 22 -8.32 0.44 -1.64
CA ARG A 22 -7.24 -0.36 -1.06
C ARG A 22 -6.05 -0.47 -2.00
N PHE A 23 -6.30 -0.78 -3.27
CA PHE A 23 -5.26 -0.86 -4.29
C PHE A 23 -4.54 0.48 -4.48
N GLN A 24 -5.28 1.59 -4.48
CA GLN A 24 -4.69 2.93 -4.58
C GLN A 24 -3.81 3.26 -3.37
N ALA A 25 -4.26 2.92 -2.16
CA ALA A 25 -3.51 3.13 -0.92
C ALA A 25 -2.23 2.28 -0.91
N ALA A 26 -2.33 0.99 -1.25
CA ALA A 26 -1.21 0.06 -1.38
C ALA A 26 -0.18 0.57 -2.39
N THR A 27 -0.62 0.96 -3.59
CA THR A 27 0.26 1.50 -4.65
C THR A 27 0.97 2.77 -4.20
N SER A 28 0.26 3.68 -3.52
CA SER A 28 0.83 4.95 -3.05
C SER A 28 1.87 4.72 -1.96
N MET A 29 1.59 3.81 -1.02
CA MET A 29 2.52 3.44 0.04
C MET A 29 3.75 2.72 -0.52
N ALA A 30 3.56 1.74 -1.40
CA ALA A 30 4.64 0.98 -2.01
C ALA A 30 5.60 1.88 -2.83
N LYS A 31 5.05 2.80 -3.63
CA LYS A 31 5.85 3.79 -4.37
C LYS A 31 6.70 4.67 -3.45
N ARG A 32 6.12 5.13 -2.34
CA ARG A 32 6.84 5.92 -1.32
C ARG A 32 7.94 5.10 -0.67
N ALA A 33 7.64 3.87 -0.27
CA ALA A 33 8.59 2.96 0.39
C ALA A 33 9.76 2.60 -0.54
N GLY A 34 9.51 2.27 -1.80
CA GLY A 34 10.54 2.00 -2.79
C GLY A 34 11.47 3.19 -3.04
N THR A 35 10.91 4.41 -3.06
CA THR A 35 11.69 5.65 -3.17
C THR A 35 12.62 5.85 -1.97
N LEU A 36 12.10 5.70 -0.76
CA LEU A 36 12.87 5.86 0.48
C LEU A 36 13.96 4.78 0.61
N LEU A 37 13.63 3.53 0.27
CA LEU A 37 14.59 2.43 0.28
C LEU A 37 15.69 2.65 -0.78
N GLY A 38 15.32 2.99 -2.02
CA GLY A 38 16.28 3.26 -3.08
C GLY A 38 17.25 4.38 -2.71
N GLN A 39 16.78 5.43 -2.03
CA GLN A 39 17.65 6.50 -1.50
C GLN A 39 18.65 5.98 -0.46
N LYS A 40 18.23 5.07 0.43
CA LYS A 40 19.12 4.44 1.42
C LYS A 40 20.15 3.51 0.77
N LEU A 41 19.76 2.83 -0.31
CA LEU A 41 20.63 1.95 -1.08
C LEU A 41 21.54 2.70 -2.08
N GLY A 42 21.36 4.01 -2.27
CA GLY A 42 22.09 4.79 -3.26
C GLY A 42 21.70 4.43 -4.71
N GLN A 43 20.51 3.87 -4.90
CA GLN A 43 19.99 3.43 -6.18
C GLN A 43 19.37 4.58 -6.99
N SER A 44 19.30 4.37 -8.31
CA SER A 44 18.67 5.33 -9.22
C SER A 44 17.15 5.37 -9.06
N GLU A 45 16.50 6.42 -9.53
CA GLU A 45 15.04 6.56 -9.47
C GLU A 45 14.30 5.39 -10.16
N HIS A 46 14.87 4.86 -11.25
CA HIS A 46 14.34 3.68 -11.94
C HIS A 46 14.40 2.40 -11.10
N GLU A 47 15.49 2.21 -10.35
CA GLU A 47 15.62 1.09 -9.43
C GLU A 47 14.64 1.24 -8.25
N ALA A 48 14.51 2.45 -7.72
CA ALA A 48 13.58 2.76 -6.65
C ALA A 48 12.10 2.52 -7.05
N MET A 49 11.74 2.79 -8.32
CA MET A 49 10.44 2.40 -8.87
C MET A 49 10.25 0.88 -8.89
N SER A 50 11.29 0.15 -9.31
CA SER A 50 11.28 -1.32 -9.32
C SER A 50 11.11 -1.90 -7.92
N LEU A 51 11.74 -1.29 -6.91
CA LEU A 51 11.51 -1.64 -5.50
C LEU A 51 10.06 -1.39 -5.09
N GLY A 52 9.48 -0.26 -5.50
CA GLY A 52 8.06 0.04 -5.24
C GLY A 52 7.12 -1.02 -5.81
N ASP A 53 7.36 -1.50 -7.03
CA ASP A 53 6.55 -2.54 -7.66
C ASP A 53 6.69 -3.91 -6.97
N LEU A 54 7.86 -4.20 -6.38
CA LEU A 54 8.06 -5.40 -5.57
C LEU A 54 7.28 -5.31 -4.25
N LEU A 55 7.35 -4.16 -3.58
CA LEU A 55 6.61 -3.92 -2.33
C LEU A 55 5.09 -3.92 -2.54
N LEU A 56 4.62 -3.40 -3.67
CA LEU A 56 3.20 -3.46 -4.04
C LEU A 56 2.72 -4.90 -4.20
N ARG A 57 3.53 -5.75 -4.85
CA ARG A 57 3.21 -7.18 -4.99
C ARG A 57 3.21 -7.89 -3.65
N ALA A 58 4.14 -7.55 -2.76
CA ALA A 58 4.16 -8.09 -1.40
C ALA A 58 2.91 -7.69 -0.62
N ASP A 59 2.48 -6.42 -0.68
CA ASP A 59 1.28 -5.93 0.03
C ASP A 59 -0.04 -6.51 -0.51
N LEU A 60 -0.08 -6.87 -1.80
CA LEU A 60 -1.24 -7.51 -2.45
C LEU A 60 -1.28 -9.03 -2.32
N THR A 61 -0.18 -9.65 -1.88
CA THR A 61 -0.16 -11.09 -1.58
C THR A 61 -0.91 -11.33 -0.27
N GLU A 62 -1.56 -12.48 -0.11
CA GLU A 62 -2.33 -12.78 1.10
C GLU A 62 -1.52 -12.52 2.38
N PRO A 63 -2.13 -11.90 3.41
CA PRO A 63 -1.43 -11.56 4.64
C PRO A 63 -0.85 -12.83 5.29
N GLY A 64 0.47 -12.98 5.22
CA GLY A 64 1.21 -14.08 5.84
C GLY A 64 2.24 -14.79 4.95
N ASP A 65 2.15 -14.67 3.61
CA ASP A 65 3.11 -15.36 2.71
C ASP A 65 4.28 -14.46 2.30
N ALA A 66 3.98 -13.18 2.01
CA ALA A 66 4.96 -12.13 1.78
C ALA A 66 4.43 -10.83 2.36
N ASP A 67 5.27 -10.08 3.06
CA ASP A 67 4.95 -8.75 3.55
C ASP A 67 6.02 -7.76 3.08
N PRO A 68 5.69 -6.45 2.99
CA PRO A 68 6.65 -5.45 2.53
C PRO A 68 7.91 -5.36 3.42
N HIS A 69 7.84 -5.73 4.70
CA HIS A 69 9.02 -5.72 5.58
C HIS A 69 10.00 -6.84 5.22
N GLN A 70 9.52 -8.07 5.03
CA GLN A 70 10.32 -9.20 4.58
C GLN A 70 10.92 -8.95 3.19
N ALA A 71 10.14 -8.39 2.26
CA ALA A 71 10.65 -8.02 0.94
C ALA A 71 11.77 -6.97 1.02
N MET A 72 11.61 -5.91 1.82
CA MET A 72 12.67 -4.91 2.03
C MET A 72 13.92 -5.54 2.64
N LYS A 73 13.78 -6.46 3.59
CA LYS A 73 14.90 -7.15 4.23
C LYS A 73 15.74 -7.93 3.22
N GLU A 74 15.11 -8.72 2.35
CA GLU A 74 15.80 -9.49 1.31
C GLU A 74 16.54 -8.58 0.31
N ILE A 75 15.94 -7.44 -0.04
CA ILE A 75 16.58 -6.43 -0.89
C ILE A 75 17.82 -5.85 -0.21
N VAL A 76 17.72 -5.48 1.07
CA VAL A 76 18.81 -4.93 1.87
C VAL A 76 19.94 -5.94 2.01
N GLU A 77 19.63 -7.19 2.36
CA GLU A 77 20.60 -8.28 2.49
C GLU A 77 21.34 -8.53 1.17
N SER A 78 20.62 -8.45 0.03
CA SER A 78 21.22 -8.59 -1.30
C SER A 78 22.05 -7.38 -1.73
N SER A 79 21.75 -6.20 -1.20
CA SER A 79 22.44 -4.94 -1.55
C SER A 79 23.71 -4.71 -0.72
N GLY A 80 23.92 -5.47 0.36
CA GLY A 80 25.06 -5.32 1.26
C GLY A 80 25.02 -4.04 2.11
N VAL A 81 23.83 -3.43 2.24
CA VAL A 81 23.60 -2.26 3.10
C VAL A 81 23.19 -2.74 4.48
N ASP A 82 23.71 -2.11 5.52
CA ASP A 82 23.33 -2.40 6.90
C ASP A 82 22.11 -1.54 7.28
N LEU A 83 20.92 -2.08 7.03
CA LEU A 83 19.65 -1.53 7.52
C LEU A 83 19.05 -2.52 8.52
N THR A 84 18.72 -2.00 9.70
CA THR A 84 18.13 -2.80 10.77
C THR A 84 16.62 -2.94 10.59
N ASP A 85 16.02 -4.01 11.13
CA ASP A 85 14.56 -4.22 11.11
C ASP A 85 13.76 -2.97 11.59
N PRO A 86 14.12 -2.25 12.68
CA PRO A 86 13.42 -1.03 13.06
C PRO A 86 13.54 0.11 12.04
N GLU A 87 14.64 0.24 11.31
CA GLU A 87 14.77 1.24 10.24
C GLU A 87 13.89 0.90 9.04
N ILE A 88 13.80 -0.39 8.68
CA ILE A 88 12.88 -0.88 7.65
C ILE A 88 11.43 -0.57 8.07
N ALA A 89 11.07 -0.86 9.32
CA ALA A 89 9.75 -0.54 9.86
C ALA A 89 9.46 0.97 9.85
N GLU A 90 10.46 1.82 10.15
CA GLU A 90 10.32 3.28 10.08
C GLU A 90 10.07 3.75 8.64
N ILE A 91 10.78 3.20 7.65
CA ILE A 91 10.55 3.51 6.23
C ILE A 91 9.11 3.17 5.83
N ILE A 92 8.62 2.01 6.23
CA ILE A 92 7.24 1.56 5.95
C ILE A 92 6.22 2.49 6.63
N ALA A 93 6.44 2.84 7.89
CA ALA A 93 5.56 3.75 8.64
C ALA A 93 5.54 5.15 8.02
N LEU A 94 6.70 5.66 7.63
CA LEU A 94 6.87 6.94 6.96
C LEU A 94 6.26 6.94 5.55
N ALA A 95 6.38 5.83 4.83
CA ALA A 95 5.74 5.67 3.53
C ALA A 95 4.21 5.66 3.65
N ARG A 96 3.67 4.98 4.67
CA ARG A 96 2.23 4.91 4.94
C ARG A 96 1.66 6.25 5.40
N SER A 97 2.41 7.04 6.17
CA SER A 97 1.97 8.39 6.58
C SER A 97 2.00 9.41 5.42
N GLN A 98 2.89 9.21 4.44
CA GLN A 98 2.99 10.03 3.24
C GLN A 98 2.15 9.50 2.06
N ALA A 99 1.64 8.27 2.15
CA ALA A 99 0.71 7.75 1.19
C ALA A 99 -0.56 8.60 1.25
N THR A 100 -1.05 9.01 0.08
CA THR A 100 -2.31 9.73 0.02
C THR A 100 -3.38 8.80 0.59
N PRO A 101 -4.06 9.17 1.70
CA PRO A 101 -5.20 8.39 2.14
C PRO A 101 -6.22 8.40 1.00
N PRO A 102 -6.92 7.27 0.74
CA PRO A 102 -8.08 7.31 -0.15
C PRO A 102 -8.98 8.47 0.30
N PRO A 103 -9.60 9.23 -0.62
CA PRO A 103 -10.46 10.33 -0.22
C PRO A 103 -11.46 9.79 0.78
N ALA A 104 -11.27 10.16 2.05
CA ALA A 104 -12.27 9.94 3.06
C ALA A 104 -13.46 10.72 2.52
N HIS A 105 -14.50 10.02 2.10
CA HIS A 105 -15.80 10.64 2.02
C HIS A 105 -16.06 11.13 3.43
N THR A 106 -15.73 12.39 3.69
CA THR A 106 -16.23 13.14 4.81
C THR A 106 -17.73 13.18 4.55
N ASP A 107 -18.42 12.11 4.94
CA ASP A 107 -19.84 12.17 5.23
C ASP A 107 -19.91 13.18 6.36
N THR A 108 -20.05 14.45 5.95
CA THR A 108 -20.30 15.57 6.83
C THR A 108 -21.66 15.28 7.40
N ASN A 109 -21.59 14.57 8.52
CA ASN A 109 -22.60 14.38 9.53
C ASN A 109 -23.79 15.32 9.29
N HIS A 110 -24.85 14.75 8.74
CA HIS A 110 -26.18 15.32 8.77
C HIS A 110 -26.54 15.41 10.26
N GLN A 111 -26.31 16.57 10.89
CA GLN A 111 -26.87 16.86 12.19
C GLN A 111 -28.25 17.52 12.03
N PRO A 112 -29.20 17.17 12.92
CA PRO A 112 -30.64 17.36 12.76
C PRO A 112 -31.10 18.82 12.76
#